data_AF-A0A2E0J089-F1
#
_entry.id   AF-A0A2E0J089-F1
#
_cell.length_a   1.000
_cell.length_b   1.000
_cell.length_c   1.000
_cell.angle_alpha   90.00
_cell.angle_beta   90.00
_cell.angle_gamma   90.00
#
_symmetry.space_group_name_H-M   'P 1'
#
loop_
_entity.id
_entity.type
_entity.pdbx_description
1 polymer ?
#
loop_
_entity_poly.entity_id
_entity_poly.type
_entity_poly.pdbx_seq_one_letter_code
_entity_poly.pdbx_strand_id
1 'polypeptide(L)'
;MLVVAFWLLLIAALGGAAMAVLDGATAPLRMGHGAIAGLGLLCLLIGALIVPGTLVWSAFALLAVGFGAGAVLFGLVWKHSAPPRLLILGHGAINTLGVLLLGIAVFS
;
A
#
# COMPACT_ATOMS: atom_id res chain seq x y z
N MET A 1 -7.95 -12.64 -9.13
CA MET A 1 -7.93 -11.76 -7.93
C MET A 1 -6.56 -11.13 -7.70
N LEU A 2 -5.46 -11.90 -7.76
CA LEU A 2 -4.11 -11.37 -7.56
C LEU A 2 -3.68 -10.29 -8.59
N VAL A 3 -3.99 -10.46 -9.88
CA VAL A 3 -3.70 -9.44 -10.91
C VAL A 3 -4.41 -8.12 -10.63
N VAL A 4 -5.68 -8.18 -10.20
CA VAL A 4 -6.46 -6.98 -9.84
C VAL A 4 -5.85 -6.30 -8.62
N ALA A 5 -5.49 -7.09 -7.60
CA ALA A 5 -4.81 -6.60 -6.42
C ALA A 5 -3.49 -5.88 -6.78
N PHE A 6 -2.68 -6.48 -7.67
CA PHE A 6 -1.44 -5.89 -8.15
C PHE A 6 -1.66 -4.51 -8.76
N TRP A 7 -2.60 -4.37 -9.69
CA TRP A 7 -2.85 -3.08 -10.34
C TRP A 7 -3.39 -2.02 -9.37
N LEU A 8 -4.32 -2.38 -8.49
CA LEU A 8 -4.84 -1.45 -7.47
C LEU A 8 -3.74 -0.97 -6.53
N LEU A 9 -2.90 -1.88 -6.04
CA LEU A 9 -1.82 -1.56 -5.11
C LEU A 9 -0.67 -0.80 -5.79
N LEU A 10 -0.39 -1.07 -7.07
CA LEU A 10 0.56 -0.29 -7.86
C LEU A 10 0.07 1.14 -8.07
N ILE A 11 -1.21 1.33 -8.43
CA ILE A 11 -1.82 2.67 -8.55
C ILE A 11 -1.75 3.41 -7.21
N ALA A 12 -2.09 2.74 -6.11
CA ALA A 12 -1.97 3.32 -4.78
C ALA A 12 -0.52 3.72 -4.47
N ALA A 13 0.46 2.86 -4.72
CA ALA A 13 1.87 3.14 -4.49
C ALA A 13 2.36 4.34 -5.32
N LEU A 14 2.00 4.42 -6.60
CA LEU A 14 2.33 5.55 -7.46
C LEU A 14 1.67 6.85 -6.99
N GLY A 15 0.40 6.80 -6.59
CA GLY A 15 -0.30 7.95 -6.01
C GLY A 15 0.35 8.41 -4.70
N GLY A 16 0.77 7.47 -3.85
CA GLY A 16 1.52 7.76 -2.61
C GLY A 16 2.87 8.43 -2.89
N ALA A 17 3.62 7.93 -3.87
CA ALA A 17 4.88 8.51 -4.30
C ALA A 17 4.69 9.92 -4.87
N ALA A 18 3.67 10.14 -5.71
CA ALA A 18 3.35 11.46 -6.24
C ALA A 18 3.02 12.45 -5.13
N MET A 19 2.19 12.07 -4.15
CA MET A 19 1.89 12.91 -2.99
C MET A 19 3.15 13.26 -2.17
N ALA A 20 4.07 12.30 -2.01
CA ALA A 20 5.31 12.50 -1.27
C ALA A 20 6.32 13.40 -2.01
N VAL A 21 6.48 13.22 -3.33
CA VAL A 21 7.42 13.99 -4.16
C VAL A 21 6.93 15.42 -4.36
N LEU A 22 5.63 15.61 -4.55
CA LEU A 22 5.03 16.92 -4.78
C LEU A 22 4.69 17.67 -3.49
N ASP A 23 4.97 17.06 -2.32
CA ASP A 23 4.55 17.55 -0.99
C ASP A 23 3.07 17.96 -0.96
N GLY A 24 2.24 17.21 -1.68
CA GLY A 24 0.88 17.59 -2.05
C GLY A 24 -0.10 16.50 -1.71
N ALA A 25 -0.71 16.59 -0.53
CA ALA A 25 -1.66 15.59 -0.03
C ALA A 25 -2.95 16.24 0.48
N THR A 26 -3.80 16.70 -0.44
CA THR A 26 -5.13 17.21 -0.07
C THR A 26 -6.00 16.09 0.51
N ALA A 27 -6.98 16.45 1.34
CA ALA A 27 -7.87 15.46 1.96
C ALA A 27 -8.54 14.51 0.94
N PRO A 28 -9.06 14.97 -0.22
CA PRO A 28 -9.61 14.08 -1.24
C PRO A 28 -8.59 13.09 -1.80
N LEU A 29 -7.37 13.54 -2.10
CA LEU A 29 -6.30 12.68 -2.63
C LEU A 29 -5.88 11.62 -1.62
N ARG A 30 -5.72 12.01 -0.34
CA ARG A 30 -5.40 11.07 0.74
C ARG A 30 -6.47 10.00 0.91
N MET A 31 -7.74 10.40 0.93
CA MET A 31 -8.86 9.45 1.05
C MET A 31 -8.95 8.53 -0.15
N GLY A 32 -8.78 9.06 -1.37
CA GLY A 32 -8.76 8.26 -2.60
C GLY A 32 -7.62 7.25 -2.62
N HIS A 33 -6.40 7.67 -2.29
CA HIS A 33 -5.24 6.78 -2.14
C HIS A 33 -5.51 5.66 -1.12
N GLY A 34 -6.00 6.02 0.08
CA GLY A 34 -6.32 5.04 1.12
C GLY A 34 -7.41 4.06 0.71
N ALA A 35 -8.45 4.52 0.02
CA ALA A 35 -9.53 3.67 -0.48
C ALA A 35 -9.03 2.67 -1.53
N ILE A 36 -8.22 3.12 -2.50
CA ILE A 36 -7.63 2.25 -3.53
C ILE A 36 -6.72 1.21 -2.87
N ALA A 37 -5.87 1.63 -1.93
CA ALA A 37 -4.99 0.72 -1.19
C ALA A 37 -5.79 -0.34 -0.40
N GLY A 38 -6.85 0.07 0.30
CA GLY A 38 -7.72 -0.84 1.05
C GLY A 38 -8.42 -1.86 0.16
N LEU A 39 -8.96 -1.42 -0.99
CA LEU A 39 -9.57 -2.32 -1.99
C LEU A 39 -8.54 -3.30 -2.56
N GLY A 40 -7.35 -2.81 -2.91
CA GLY A 40 -6.25 -3.64 -3.38
C GLY A 40 -5.85 -4.70 -2.35
N LEU A 41 -5.76 -4.33 -1.07
CA LEU A 41 -5.43 -5.25 0.02
C LEU A 41 -6.51 -6.32 0.23
N LEU A 42 -7.79 -5.96 0.09
CA LEU A 42 -8.90 -6.91 0.14
C LEU A 42 -8.84 -7.89 -1.04
N CYS A 43 -8.64 -7.39 -2.27
CA CYS A 43 -8.46 -8.25 -3.44
C CYS A 43 -7.26 -9.19 -3.27
N LEU A 44 -6.17 -8.71 -2.64
CA LEU A 44 -5.01 -9.53 -2.35
C LEU A 44 -5.34 -10.63 -1.35
N LEU A 45 -6.03 -10.32 -0.25
CA LEU A 45 -6.43 -11.31 0.75
C LEU A 45 -7.29 -12.41 0.12
N ILE A 46 -8.32 -12.03 -0.65
CA ILE A 46 -9.17 -12.98 -1.38
C ILE A 46 -8.30 -13.81 -2.32
N GLY A 47 -7.39 -13.17 -3.07
CA GLY A 47 -6.47 -13.86 -3.96
C GLY A 47 -5.53 -14.84 -3.26
N ALA A 48 -5.00 -14.47 -2.09
CA ALA A 48 -4.11 -15.31 -1.28
C ALA A 48 -4.82 -16.53 -0.70
N LEU A 49 -6.10 -16.40 -0.39
CA LEU A 49 -6.95 -17.51 0.07
C LEU A 49 -7.31 -18.49 -1.07
N ILE A 50 -7.46 -17.99 -2.31
CA ILE A 50 -7.76 -18.83 -3.49
C ILE A 50 -6.49 -19.49 -4.04
N VAL A 51 -5.40 -18.74 -4.13
CA VAL A 51 -4.11 -19.18 -4.69
C VAL A 51 -3.05 -19.02 -3.60
N PRO A 52 -2.95 -19.99 -2.67
CA PRO A 52 -2.01 -19.89 -1.57
C PRO A 52 -0.57 -20.04 -2.08
N GLY A 53 0.33 -19.25 -1.52
CA GLY A 53 1.77 -19.34 -1.80
C GLY A 53 2.57 -18.45 -0.86
N THR A 54 3.78 -18.87 -0.52
CA THR A 54 4.64 -18.13 0.42
C THR A 54 4.90 -16.71 -0.06
N LEU A 55 5.12 -16.49 -1.36
CA LEU A 55 5.32 -15.15 -1.93
C LEU A 55 4.06 -14.28 -1.85
N VAL A 56 2.89 -14.85 -2.14
CA VAL A 56 1.61 -14.14 -2.07
C VAL A 56 1.30 -13.71 -0.62
N TRP A 57 1.50 -14.61 0.34
CA TRP A 57 1.33 -14.29 1.76
C TRP A 57 2.38 -13.30 2.28
N SER A 58 3.61 -13.38 1.80
CA SER A 58 4.66 -12.40 2.14
C SER A 58 4.33 -11.02 1.62
N ALA A 59 3.85 -10.92 0.37
CA ALA A 59 3.37 -9.69 -0.22
C ALA A 59 2.20 -9.12 0.60
N PHE A 60 1.22 -9.96 0.94
CA PHE A 60 0.09 -9.56 1.78
C PHE A 60 0.53 -9.02 3.14
N ALA A 61 1.42 -9.73 3.83
CA ALA A 61 1.90 -9.32 5.15
C ALA A 61 2.58 -7.94 5.11
N LEU A 62 3.48 -7.72 4.15
CA LEU A 62 4.16 -6.43 3.99
C LEU A 62 3.16 -5.30 3.69
N LEU A 63 2.24 -5.51 2.75
CA LEU A 63 1.26 -4.50 2.36
C LEU A 63 0.27 -4.20 3.49
N ALA A 64 -0.14 -5.21 4.25
CA ALA A 64 -1.03 -5.04 5.40
C ALA A 64 -0.33 -4.26 6.53
N VAL A 65 0.94 -4.59 6.81
CA VAL A 65 1.75 -3.85 7.79
C VAL A 65 1.94 -2.41 7.34
N GLY A 66 2.34 -2.18 6.09
CA GLY A 66 2.54 -0.84 5.55
C GLY A 66 1.24 -0.02 5.55
N PHE A 67 0.12 -0.60 5.14
CA PHE A 67 -1.19 0.05 5.20
C PHE A 67 -1.62 0.38 6.63
N GLY A 68 -1.53 -0.57 7.56
CA GLY A 68 -1.86 -0.37 8.96
C GLY A 68 -0.96 0.67 9.63
N ALA A 69 0.34 0.61 9.39
CA ALA A 69 1.30 1.60 9.88
C ALA A 69 0.97 2.99 9.32
N GLY A 70 0.65 3.09 8.03
CA GLY A 70 0.22 4.34 7.41
C GLY A 70 -1.05 4.91 8.05
N ALA A 71 -2.07 4.07 8.25
CA ALA A 71 -3.33 4.49 8.84
C ALA A 71 -3.17 4.95 10.30
N VAL A 72 -2.41 4.23 11.13
CA VAL A 72 -2.19 4.58 12.53
C VAL A 72 -1.30 5.83 12.66
N LEU A 73 -0.16 5.82 11.98
CA LEU A 73 0.82 6.89 12.13
C LEU A 73 0.29 8.18 11.48
N PHE A 74 -0.19 8.16 10.23
CA PHE A 74 -0.73 9.36 9.59
C PHE A 74 -2.14 9.74 10.07
N GLY A 75 -2.97 8.77 10.47
CA GLY A 75 -4.37 9.01 10.84
C GLY A 75 -4.59 9.40 12.29
N LEU A 76 -3.72 8.94 13.21
CA LEU A 76 -3.87 9.20 14.64
C LEU A 76 -2.72 10.05 15.19
N VAL A 77 -1.47 9.63 14.98
CA VAL A 77 -0.32 10.26 15.64
C VAL A 77 0.07 11.58 14.98
N TRP A 78 0.15 11.62 13.65
CA TRP A 78 0.55 12.81 12.88
C TRP A 78 -0.62 13.46 12.13
N LYS A 79 -1.87 13.25 12.57
CA LYS A 79 -3.08 13.72 11.86
C LYS A 79 -3.05 15.21 11.46
N HIS A 80 -2.45 16.06 12.30
CA HIS A 80 -2.38 17.52 12.13
C HIS A 80 -0.98 18.03 11.79
N SER A 81 -0.02 17.12 11.55
CA SER A 81 1.34 17.46 11.19
C SER A 81 1.59 17.05 9.74
N ALA A 82 2.28 17.90 8.97
CA ALA A 82 2.83 17.46 7.68
C ALA A 82 3.68 16.18 7.91
N PRO A 83 3.73 15.26 6.94
CA PRO A 83 4.18 13.92 7.23
C PRO A 83 5.70 13.88 7.52
N PRO A 84 6.13 13.27 8.64
CA PRO A 84 7.54 13.14 8.98
C PRO A 84 8.26 12.25 7.96
N ARG A 85 9.28 12.80 7.29
CA ARG A 85 9.94 12.19 6.13
C ARG A 85 10.35 10.73 6.32
N LEU A 86 10.94 10.38 7.46
CA LEU A 86 11.36 8.99 7.76
C LEU A 86 10.20 8.00 7.73
N LEU A 87 9.02 8.45 8.15
CA LEU A 87 7.83 7.64 8.26
C LEU A 87 7.21 7.41 6.88
N ILE A 88 7.21 8.44 6.02
CA ILE A 88 6.84 8.32 4.60
C ILE A 88 7.77 7.33 3.90
N LEU A 89 9.08 7.47 4.10
CA LEU A 89 10.08 6.60 3.48
C LEU A 89 9.93 5.15 3.93
N GLY A 90 9.75 4.90 5.22
CA GLY A 90 9.54 3.56 5.77
C GLY A 90 8.24 2.92 5.24
N HIS A 91 7.13 3.65 5.27
CA HIS A 91 5.86 3.21 4.71
C HIS A 91 5.97 2.91 3.21
N GLY A 92 6.58 3.83 2.46
CA GLY A 92 6.82 3.69 1.03
C GLY A 92 7.70 2.48 0.70
N ALA A 93 8.77 2.24 1.46
CA ALA A 93 9.68 1.11 1.26
C ALA A 93 8.98 -0.24 1.48
N ILE A 94 8.25 -0.38 2.59
CA ILE A 94 7.51 -1.61 2.91
C ILE A 94 6.45 -1.90 1.83
N ASN A 95 5.68 -0.89 1.44
CA ASN A 95 4.66 -1.05 0.41
C ASN A 95 5.26 -1.35 -0.97
N THR A 96 6.37 -0.69 -1.34
CA THR A 96 7.06 -0.95 -2.61
C THR A 96 7.56 -2.39 -2.66
N LEU A 97 8.18 -2.88 -1.58
CA LEU A 97 8.62 -4.28 -1.50
C LEU A 97 7.44 -5.24 -1.60
N GLY A 98 6.33 -4.95 -0.91
CA GLY A 98 5.11 -5.76 -0.99
C GLY A 98 4.51 -5.81 -2.40
N VAL A 99 4.43 -4.67 -3.10
CA VAL A 99 3.97 -4.62 -4.51
C VAL A 99 4.92 -5.38 -5.43
N LEU A 100 6.23 -5.28 -5.21
CA LEU A 100 7.24 -6.01 -5.99
C LEU A 100 7.08 -7.53 -5.82
N LEU A 101 6.97 -8.01 -4.58
CA LEU A 101 6.75 -9.44 -4.31
C LEU A 101 5.43 -9.93 -4.91
N LEU A 102 4.38 -9.11 -4.84
CA LEU A 102 3.12 -9.43 -5.49
C LEU A 102 3.27 -9.51 -7.01
N GLY A 103 4.00 -8.57 -7.62
CA GLY A 103 4.28 -8.59 -9.06
C GLY A 103 5.02 -9.85 -9.48
N ILE A 104 6.05 -10.25 -8.72
CA ILE A 104 6.75 -11.52 -8.95
C ILE A 104 5.75 -12.68 -8.85
N ALA A 105 5.00 -12.78 -7.75
CA ALA A 105 4.04 -13.87 -7.54
C ALA A 105 2.93 -13.96 -8.61
N VAL A 106 2.65 -12.88 -9.33
CA VAL A 106 1.62 -12.82 -10.37
C VAL A 106 2.19 -13.12 -11.77
N PHE A 107 3.42 -12.73 -12.05
CA PHE A 107 3.98 -12.72 -13.41
C PHE A 107 5.20 -13.63 -13.61
N SER A 108 5.67 -14.36 -12.59
CA SER A 108 6.63 -15.46 -12.71
C SER A 108 5.91 -16.80 -12.87
#